data_AF-A0A1A8MPJ7-F1
#
_entry.id   AF-A0A1A8MPJ7-F1
#
_cell.length_a   1.000
_cell.length_b   1.000
_cell.length_c   1.000
_cell.angle_alpha   90.00
_cell.angle_beta   90.00
_cell.angle_gamma   90.00
#
_symmetry.space_group_name_H-M   'P 1'
#
loop_
_entity.id
_entity.type
_entity.pdbx_description
1 polymer ?
#
loop_
_entity_poly.entity_id
_entity_poly.type
_entity_poly.pdbx_seq_one_letter_code
_entity_poly.pdbx_strand_id
1 'polypeptide(L)'
;ARRLHWAADTLELYPIDDVFLGMCLEVLQVTPIKHNAFKTFGLVKNKNSKMNREPCFYKSMIVVHKLLPSDLLRMWHLVNSDLVCSHKVELL
;
A
#
# COMPACT_ATOMS: atom_id res chain seq x y z
N ALA A 1 -10.62 -14.37 6.93
CA ALA A 1 -11.30 -14.86 5.71
C ALA A 1 -12.69 -15.43 5.98
N ARG A 2 -12.85 -16.48 6.81
CA ARG A 2 -14.18 -17.12 7.04
C ARG A 2 -15.32 -16.16 7.43
N ARG A 3 -15.07 -15.20 8.33
CA ARG A 3 -16.05 -14.17 8.73
C ARG A 3 -16.45 -13.26 7.55
N LEU A 4 -15.50 -12.88 6.71
CA LEU A 4 -15.75 -12.04 5.54
C LEU A 4 -16.56 -12.79 4.48
N HIS A 5 -16.25 -14.07 4.26
CA HIS A 5 -17.03 -14.91 3.35
C HIS A 5 -18.50 -15.00 3.79
N TRP A 6 -18.75 -15.27 5.07
CA TRP A 6 -20.11 -15.26 5.62
C TRP A 6 -20.81 -13.91 5.43
N ALA A 7 -20.13 -12.79 5.73
CA ALA A 7 -20.73 -11.46 5.55
C ALA A 7 -21.04 -11.14 4.09
N ALA A 8 -20.17 -11.56 3.16
CA ALA A 8 -20.38 -11.39 1.72
C ALA A 8 -21.64 -12.10 1.24
N ASP A 9 -21.98 -13.28 1.79
CA ASP A 9 -23.20 -14.02 1.43
C ASP A 9 -24.49 -13.35 1.94
N THR A 10 -24.39 -12.37 2.84
CA THR A 10 -25.55 -11.63 3.39
C THR A 10 -25.85 -10.32 2.67
N LEU A 11 -25.02 -9.94 1.70
CA LEU A 11 -25.08 -8.65 1.00
C LEU A 11 -25.26 -8.85 -0.50
N GLU A 12 -25.97 -7.91 -1.15
CA GLU A 12 -25.94 -7.83 -2.61
C GLU A 12 -24.56 -7.34 -3.09
N LEU A 13 -24.11 -7.90 -4.22
CA LEU A 13 -22.83 -7.53 -4.81
C LEU A 13 -22.81 -6.04 -5.18
N TYR A 14 -21.70 -5.39 -4.86
CA TYR A 14 -21.43 -4.01 -5.25
C TYR A 14 -20.32 -3.96 -6.30
N PRO A 15 -20.41 -3.14 -7.36
CA PRO A 15 -19.50 -3.19 -8.52
C PRO A 15 -18.08 -2.66 -8.25
N ILE A 16 -17.78 -2.26 -7.02
CA ILE A 16 -16.46 -1.80 -6.60
C ILE A 16 -16.02 -2.67 -5.44
N ASP A 17 -15.07 -3.58 -5.69
CA ASP A 17 -14.64 -4.62 -4.75
C ASP A 17 -14.24 -4.06 -3.37
N ASP A 18 -13.50 -2.95 -3.33
CA ASP A 18 -13.06 -2.33 -2.08
C ASP A 18 -14.23 -1.72 -1.28
N VAL A 19 -15.27 -1.24 -1.97
CA VAL A 19 -16.51 -0.77 -1.32
C VAL A 19 -17.27 -1.98 -0.78
N PHE A 20 -17.39 -3.06 -1.55
CA PHE A 20 -18.03 -4.30 -1.11
C PHE A 20 -17.33 -4.91 0.12
N LEU A 21 -16.00 -4.90 0.14
CA LEU A 21 -15.22 -5.29 1.32
C LEU A 21 -15.53 -4.39 2.52
N GLY A 22 -15.66 -3.08 2.31
CA GLY A 22 -16.08 -2.13 3.35
C GLY A 22 -17.46 -2.45 3.92
N MET A 23 -18.44 -2.78 3.07
CA MET A 23 -19.77 -3.21 3.50
C MET A 23 -19.72 -4.50 4.33
N CYS A 24 -18.91 -5.48 3.91
CA CYS A 24 -18.70 -6.71 4.68
C CYS A 24 -18.10 -6.41 6.07
N LEU A 25 -17.16 -5.47 6.15
CA LEU A 25 -16.55 -5.06 7.43
C LEU A 25 -17.56 -4.34 8.34
N GLU A 26 -18.48 -3.57 7.77
CA GLU A 26 -19.58 -2.92 8.49
C GLU A 26 -20.52 -3.95 9.13
N VAL A 27 -20.96 -4.98 8.37
CA VAL A 27 -21.74 -6.12 8.90
C VAL A 27 -21.02 -6.81 10.06
N LEU A 28 -19.70 -6.95 9.94
CA LEU A 28 -18.86 -7.59 10.97
C LEU A 28 -18.49 -6.68 12.14
N GLN A 29 -18.91 -5.40 12.12
CA GLN A 29 -18.53 -4.36 13.08
C GLN A 29 -17.01 -4.22 13.26
N VAL A 30 -16.27 -4.28 12.15
CA VAL A 30 -14.81 -4.12 12.13
C VAL A 30 -14.46 -2.81 11.44
N THR A 31 -13.74 -1.93 12.14
CA THR A 31 -13.25 -0.68 11.55
C THR A 31 -11.86 -0.88 10.95
N PRO A 32 -11.65 -0.64 9.63
CA PRO A 32 -10.33 -0.70 9.04
C PRO A 32 -9.43 0.42 9.56
N ILE A 33 -8.15 0.12 9.80
CA ILE A 33 -7.16 1.08 10.30
C ILE A 33 -6.24 1.49 9.16
N LYS A 34 -6.07 2.80 8.97
CA LYS A 34 -5.13 3.35 8.00
C LYS A 34 -3.69 3.05 8.43
N HIS A 35 -2.91 2.47 7.52
CA HIS A 35 -1.48 2.29 7.71
C HIS A 35 -0.67 3.19 6.75
N ASN A 36 0.26 4.00 7.28
CA ASN A 36 0.98 5.01 6.50
C ASN A 36 1.91 4.44 5.42
N ALA A 37 2.28 3.16 5.54
CA ALA A 37 3.10 2.43 4.58
C ALA A 37 2.33 1.93 3.33
N PHE A 38 1.02 2.20 3.24
CA PHE A 38 0.22 1.97 2.03
C PHE A 38 0.09 3.28 1.24
N LYS A 39 0.76 3.33 0.09
CA LYS A 39 0.87 4.52 -0.77
C LYS A 39 0.21 4.28 -2.12
N THR A 40 -1.12 4.39 -2.16
CA THR A 40 -1.94 4.15 -3.37
C THR A 40 -1.85 5.25 -4.43
N PHE A 41 -1.20 6.38 -4.13
CA PHE A 41 -1.01 7.52 -5.04
C PHE A 41 0.47 7.89 -5.25
N GLY A 42 1.38 6.93 -5.03
CA GLY A 42 2.82 7.16 -5.02
C GLY A 42 3.34 7.71 -3.67
N LEU A 43 4.66 7.85 -3.55
CA LEU A 43 5.33 8.32 -2.33
C LEU A 43 5.08 9.81 -2.08
N VAL A 44 5.12 10.61 -3.15
CA VAL A 44 4.83 12.04 -3.14
C VAL A 44 3.81 12.39 -4.21
N LYS A 45 2.99 13.42 -3.93
CA LYS A 45 1.88 13.87 -4.81
C LYS A 45 2.35 14.22 -6.23
N ASN A 46 3.56 14.77 -6.37
CA ASN A 46 4.15 15.06 -7.67
C ASN A 46 4.63 13.76 -8.33
N LYS A 47 3.85 13.24 -9.30
CA LYS A 47 4.16 12.00 -10.03
C LYS A 47 5.54 12.02 -10.70
N ASN A 48 6.02 13.19 -11.13
CA ASN A 48 7.32 13.35 -11.81
C ASN A 48 8.49 13.50 -10.84
N SER A 49 8.25 13.51 -9.53
CA SER A 49 9.33 13.60 -8.55
C SER A 49 10.23 12.36 -8.62
N LYS A 50 11.54 12.59 -8.69
CA LYS A 50 12.55 11.52 -8.58
C LYS A 50 12.41 10.72 -7.28
N MET A 51 11.86 11.33 -6.22
CA MET A 51 11.61 10.66 -4.94
C MET A 51 10.64 9.47 -5.07
N ASN A 52 9.74 9.47 -6.06
CA ASN A 52 8.83 8.33 -6.28
C ASN A 52 9.56 7.07 -6.75
N ARG A 53 10.85 7.14 -7.08
CA ARG A 53 11.69 6.01 -7.51
C ARG A 53 12.90 5.80 -6.60
N GLU A 54 12.94 6.49 -5.46
CA GLU A 54 14.07 6.43 -4.54
C GLU A 54 13.95 5.20 -3.61
N PRO A 55 14.82 4.18 -3.75
CA PRO A 55 14.65 2.88 -3.09
C PRO A 55 14.63 2.95 -1.56
N CYS A 56 15.29 3.94 -0.97
CA CYS A 56 15.30 4.12 0.48
C CYS A 56 13.92 4.40 1.07
N PHE A 57 13.03 5.06 0.33
CA PHE A 57 11.65 5.23 0.80
C PHE A 57 10.88 3.91 0.72
N TYR A 58 11.10 3.10 -0.31
CA TYR A 58 10.42 1.81 -0.50
C TYR A 58 10.74 0.81 0.62
N LYS A 59 11.94 0.84 1.22
CA LYS A 59 12.30 -0.02 2.37
C LYS A 59 11.36 0.12 3.57
N SER A 60 10.73 1.28 3.74
CA SER A 60 9.81 1.56 4.85
C SER A 60 8.32 1.39 4.47
N MET A 61 8.03 0.95 3.24
CA MET A 61 6.67 0.85 2.70
C MET A 61 6.22 -0.61 2.60
N ILE A 62 4.90 -0.85 2.69
CA ILE A 62 4.30 -2.17 2.45
C ILE A 62 3.79 -2.24 1.01
N VAL A 63 3.15 -1.17 0.51
CA VAL A 63 2.62 -1.09 -0.86
C VAL A 63 2.84 0.31 -1.42
N VAL A 64 3.30 0.41 -2.67
CA VAL A 64 3.39 1.68 -3.42
C VAL A 64 2.80 1.50 -4.81
N HIS A 65 1.81 2.31 -5.16
CA HIS A 65 1.20 2.34 -6.50
C HIS A 65 1.82 3.47 -7.35
N LYS A 66 2.25 3.24 -8.59
CA LYS A 66 2.43 1.96 -9.29
C LYS A 66 3.86 1.79 -9.76
N LEU A 67 4.32 0.55 -9.76
CA LEU A 67 5.50 0.11 -10.49
C LEU A 67 5.05 -0.74 -11.68
N LEU A 68 5.62 -0.50 -12.85
CA LEU A 68 5.48 -1.41 -13.98
C LEU A 68 6.29 -2.69 -13.71
N PRO A 69 6.02 -3.83 -14.38
CA PRO A 69 6.68 -5.10 -14.05
C PRO A 69 8.22 -5.03 -14.02
N SER A 70 8.84 -4.32 -14.97
CA SER A 70 10.30 -4.11 -14.98
C SER A 70 10.79 -3.25 -13.82
N ASP A 71 10.07 -2.17 -13.50
CA ASP A 71 10.39 -1.30 -12.37
C ASP A 71 10.22 -2.02 -11.03
N LEU A 72 9.23 -2.92 -10.93
CA LEU A 72 9.00 -3.74 -9.75
C LEU A 72 10.17 -4.67 -9.48
N LEU A 73 10.63 -5.41 -10.50
CA LEU A 73 11.79 -6.30 -10.38
C LEU A 73 13.05 -5.50 -10.02
N ARG A 74 13.29 -4.38 -10.71
CA ARG A 74 14.43 -3.51 -10.42
C ARG A 74 14.39 -3.00 -8.97
N MET A 75 13.23 -2.50 -8.53
CA MET A 75 13.06 -1.99 -7.18
C MET A 75 13.26 -3.09 -6.15
N TRP A 76 12.71 -4.28 -6.39
CA TRP A 76 12.89 -5.45 -5.53
C TRP A 76 14.38 -5.78 -5.32
N HIS A 77 15.19 -5.81 -6.38
CA HIS A 77 16.63 -6.03 -6.26
C HIS A 77 17.33 -4.91 -5.49
N LEU A 78 16.94 -3.65 -5.69
CA LEU A 78 17.55 -2.50 -5.00
C LEU A 78 17.23 -2.48 -3.49
N VAL A 79 15.99 -2.79 -3.10
CA VAL A 79 15.61 -2.76 -1.68
C VAL A 79 16.16 -3.96 -0.90
N ASN A 80 16.46 -5.07 -1.59
CA ASN A 80 17.03 -6.29 -1.01
C ASN A 80 18.56 -6.39 -1.15
N SER A 81 19.23 -5.38 -1.71
CA SER A 81 20.70 -5.31 -1.71
C SER A 81 21.23 -4.61 -0.46
N ASP A 82 22.57 -4.48 -0.37
CA ASP A 82 23.29 -3.68 0.65
C ASP A 82 23.11 -2.17 0.43
N LEU A 83 21.88 -1.73 0.13
CA LEU A 83 21.50 -0.35 -0.05
C LEU A 83 21.65 0.40 1.27
N VAL A 84 22.63 1.31 1.31
CA VAL A 84 22.83 2.28 2.39
C VAL A 84 21.91 3.46 2.18
N CYS A 85 21.05 3.71 3.16
CA CYS A 85 20.12 4.84 3.15
C CYS A 85 20.58 5.91 4.14
N SER A 86 20.51 7.17 3.74
CA SER A 86 20.77 8.26 4.67
C SER A 86 19.69 8.25 5.76
N HIS A 87 20.13 8.31 7.01
CA HIS A 87 19.21 8.49 8.12
C HIS A 87 18.72 9.94 8.12
N LYS A 88 17.41 10.12 8.27
CA LYS A 88 16.87 11.43 8.57
C LYS A 88 17.41 11.82 9.97
N VAL A 89 18.33 12.76 10.02
CA VAL A 89 18.70 13.40 11.28
C VAL A 89 17.50 14.25 11.70
N GLU A 90 16.81 13.85 12.76
CA GLU A 90 15.90 14.76 13.46
C GLU A 90 16.77 15.81 14.14
N LEU A 91 17.04 16.90 13.42
CA LEU A 91 17.51 18.13 14.05
C LEU A 91 16.35 18.63 14.92
N LEU A 92 16.59 18.61 16.23
CA LEU A 92 15.71 19.08 17.30
C LEU A 92 15.13 20.47 17.01
#